data_AF-A0A914E9R5-F1
#
_entry.id   AF-A0A914E9R5-F1
#
_cell.length_a   1.000
_cell.length_b   1.000
_cell.length_c   1.000
_cell.angle_alpha   90.00
_cell.angle_beta   90.00
_cell.angle_gamma   90.00
#
_symmetry.space_group_name_H-M   'P 1'
#
loop_
_entity.id
_entity.type
_entity.pdbx_description
1 polymer ?
#
loop_
_entity_poly.entity_id
_entity_poly.type
_entity_poly.pdbx_seq_one_letter_code
_entity_poly.pdbx_strand_id
1 'polypeptide(L)'
;MCNLDELKNASLDFIDINKAECINKESFLNISFNTLCEILDRNLSFVEEIDIVNATKKWIAANNPGASKIFEIFKHIHLSSISIAEYNSLLVDLSSYFTPENLLEFIKEQNNTHNSGTQYDRYRTIKNVATIEKGAQVIE
;
A
#
# COMPACT_ATOMS: atom_id res chain seq x y z
N MET A 1 -1.48 -31.09 -10.97
CA MET A 1 -2.11 -30.42 -9.81
C MET A 1 -1.65 -28.97 -9.86
N CYS A 2 -2.55 -28.02 -10.10
CA CYS A 2 -2.19 -26.62 -9.94
C CYS A 2 -2.00 -26.36 -8.45
N ASN A 3 -0.79 -25.98 -8.05
CA ASN A 3 -0.50 -25.58 -6.69
C ASN A 3 -1.19 -24.23 -6.45
N LEU A 4 -2.21 -24.22 -5.59
CA LEU A 4 -3.03 -23.01 -5.34
C LEU A 4 -2.18 -21.87 -4.77
N ASP A 5 -1.10 -22.20 -4.06
CA ASP A 5 -0.16 -21.21 -3.53
C ASP A 5 0.67 -20.54 -4.64
N GLU A 6 1.09 -21.30 -5.66
CA GLU A 6 1.77 -20.73 -6.83
C GLU A 6 0.84 -19.80 -7.61
N LEU A 7 -0.43 -20.19 -7.78
CA LEU A 7 -1.42 -19.34 -8.45
C LEU A 7 -1.71 -18.07 -7.64
N LYS A 8 -1.85 -18.18 -6.31
CA LYS A 8 -2.02 -17.04 -5.41
C LYS A 8 -0.84 -16.07 -5.54
N ASN A 9 0.39 -16.58 -5.46
CA ASN A 9 1.58 -15.75 -5.56
C ASN A 9 1.69 -15.07 -6.93
N ALA A 10 1.49 -15.81 -8.02
CA ALA A 10 1.48 -15.24 -9.37
C ALA A 10 0.40 -14.16 -9.55
N SER A 11 -0.76 -14.34 -8.92
CA SER A 11 -1.84 -13.34 -8.95
C SER A 11 -1.47 -12.08 -8.17
N LEU A 12 -0.84 -12.23 -7.00
CA LEU A 12 -0.36 -11.09 -6.21
C LEU A 12 0.78 -10.35 -6.92
N ASP A 13 1.69 -11.06 -7.57
CA ASP A 13 2.77 -10.46 -8.38
C ASP A 13 2.19 -9.67 -9.56
N PHE A 14 1.15 -10.19 -10.21
CA PHE A 14 0.42 -9.47 -11.26
C PHE A 14 -0.24 -8.19 -10.73
N ILE A 15 -0.84 -8.26 -9.54
CA ILE A 15 -1.43 -7.08 -8.88
C ILE A 15 -0.34 -6.07 -8.54
N ASP A 16 0.84 -6.50 -8.07
CA ASP A 16 1.94 -5.60 -7.75
C ASP A 16 2.45 -4.83 -8.97
N ILE A 17 2.53 -5.48 -10.13
CA ILE A 17 2.96 -4.84 -11.39
C ILE A 17 1.90 -3.85 -11.91
N ASN A 18 0.62 -4.18 -11.77
CA ASN A 18 -0.50 -3.41 -12.34
C ASN A 18 -1.29 -2.63 -11.28
N LYS A 19 -0.66 -2.34 -10.14
CA LYS A 19 -1.35 -1.96 -8.91
C LYS A 19 -2.16 -0.69 -9.04
N ALA A 20 -1.63 0.33 -9.73
CA ALA A 20 -2.34 1.58 -10.02
C ALA A 20 -3.66 1.36 -10.77
N GLU A 21 -3.70 0.38 -11.68
CA GLU A 21 -4.91 0.04 -12.43
C GLU A 21 -5.85 -0.86 -11.61
N CYS A 22 -5.29 -1.81 -10.85
CA CYS A 22 -6.08 -2.74 -10.05
C CYS A 22 -6.81 -2.07 -8.88
N ILE A 23 -6.16 -1.13 -8.17
CA ILE A 23 -6.72 -0.45 -6.99
C ILE A 23 -7.92 0.45 -7.35
N ASN A 24 -7.96 0.92 -8.60
CA ASN A 24 -9.02 1.81 -9.09
C ASN A 24 -10.21 1.06 -9.71
N LYS A 25 -10.10 -0.26 -9.94
CA LYS A 25 -11.19 -1.05 -10.53
C LYS A 25 -12.26 -1.37 -9.48
N GLU A 26 -13.52 -1.39 -9.90
CA GLU A 26 -14.64 -1.81 -9.06
C GLU A 26 -14.48 -3.24 -8.52
N SER A 27 -13.80 -4.12 -9.27
CA SER A 27 -13.48 -5.47 -8.83
C SER A 27 -12.64 -5.52 -7.55
N PHE A 28 -11.89 -4.44 -7.24
CA PHE A 28 -11.15 -4.30 -5.99
C PHE A 28 -12.08 -4.31 -4.77
N LEU A 29 -13.33 -3.84 -4.90
CA LEU A 29 -14.30 -3.82 -3.81
C LEU A 29 -14.72 -5.24 -3.37
N ASN A 30 -14.55 -6.24 -4.23
CA ASN A 30 -14.97 -7.61 -3.99
C ASN A 30 -13.89 -8.48 -3.31
N ILE A 31 -12.69 -7.94 -3.07
CA ILE A 31 -11.63 -8.71 -2.41
C ILE A 31 -11.93 -8.91 -0.93
N SER A 32 -11.46 -10.02 -0.37
CA SER A 32 -11.59 -10.30 1.06
C SER A 32 -10.71 -9.36 1.90
N PHE A 33 -11.07 -9.19 3.17
CA PHE A 33 -10.28 -8.45 4.15
C PHE A 33 -8.81 -8.92 4.20
N ASN A 34 -8.58 -10.24 4.29
CA ASN A 34 -7.22 -10.80 4.36
C ASN A 34 -6.42 -10.49 3.09
N THR A 35 -7.06 -10.57 1.92
CA THR A 35 -6.44 -10.22 0.64
C THR A 35 -6.09 -8.75 0.57
N LEU A 36 -6.94 -7.86 1.10
CA LEU A 36 -6.65 -6.43 1.20
C LEU A 36 -5.40 -6.19 2.06
N CYS A 37 -5.33 -6.76 3.27
CA CYS A 37 -4.17 -6.61 4.14
C CYS A 37 -2.89 -7.14 3.47
N GLU A 38 -2.94 -8.31 2.83
CA GLU A 38 -1.80 -8.86 2.07
C GLU A 38 -1.36 -7.94 0.92
N ILE A 39 -2.31 -7.28 0.23
CA ILE A 39 -1.98 -6.33 -0.83
C ILE A 39 -1.32 -5.06 -0.28
N LEU A 40 -1.78 -4.58 0.89
CA LEU A 40 -1.26 -3.38 1.55
C LEU A 40 0.14 -3.61 2.17
N ASP A 41 0.38 -4.79 2.74
CA ASP A 41 1.70 -5.21 3.25
C ASP A 41 2.77 -5.32 2.15
N ARG A 42 2.34 -5.60 0.92
CA ARG A 42 3.25 -5.77 -0.21
C ARG A 42 3.70 -4.42 -0.74
N ASN A 43 5.02 -4.20 -0.70
CA ASN A 43 5.70 -2.95 -1.06
C ASN A 43 5.08 -2.29 -2.30
N LEU A 44 4.33 -1.21 -2.06
CA LEU A 44 3.52 -0.46 -3.02
C LEU A 44 4.38 0.50 -3.86
N SER A 45 5.57 0.07 -4.27
CA SER A 45 6.39 0.86 -5.19
C SER A 45 5.55 1.11 -6.45
N PHE A 46 5.49 2.36 -6.93
CA PHE A 46 4.73 2.81 -8.11
C PHE A 46 3.26 3.24 -7.94
N VAL A 47 2.68 3.28 -6.73
CA VAL A 47 1.36 3.90 -6.49
C VAL A 47 1.49 5.00 -5.44
N GLU A 48 0.87 6.16 -5.66
CA GLU A 48 0.84 7.21 -4.65
C GLU A 48 0.07 6.72 -3.42
N GLU A 49 0.64 6.89 -2.22
CA GLU A 49 0.02 6.43 -0.97
C GLU A 49 -1.39 7.01 -0.78
N ILE A 50 -1.68 8.19 -1.33
CA ILE A 50 -3.01 8.80 -1.32
C ILE A 50 -4.05 7.99 -2.11
N ASP A 51 -3.66 7.40 -3.25
CA ASP A 51 -4.57 6.56 -4.05
C ASP A 51 -4.92 5.28 -3.32
N ILE A 52 -3.93 4.70 -2.62
CA ILE A 52 -4.13 3.53 -1.75
C ILE A 52 -5.10 3.86 -0.63
N VAL A 53 -4.91 5.00 0.05
CA VAL A 53 -5.83 5.47 1.11
C VAL A 53 -7.25 5.65 0.55
N ASN A 54 -7.38 6.28 -0.62
CA ASN A 54 -8.69 6.53 -1.23
C ASN A 54 -9.39 5.23 -1.64
N ALA A 55 -8.68 4.29 -2.26
CA ALA A 55 -9.24 2.98 -2.61
C ALA A 55 -9.62 2.15 -1.38
N THR A 56 -8.81 2.23 -0.32
CA THR A 56 -9.11 1.60 0.96
C THR A 56 -10.38 2.19 1.59
N LYS A 57 -10.53 3.53 1.59
CA LYS A 57 -11.77 4.19 2.05
C LYS A 57 -12.99 3.74 1.26
N LYS A 58 -12.89 3.62 -0.07
CA LYS A 58 -13.96 3.07 -0.92
C LYS A 58 -14.31 1.63 -0.55
N TRP A 59 -13.29 0.79 -0.32
CA TRP A 59 -13.49 -0.59 0.13
C TRP A 59 -14.18 -0.68 1.49
N ILE A 60 -13.77 0.15 2.46
CA ILE A 60 -14.38 0.25 3.79
C ILE A 60 -15.84 0.68 3.70
N ALA A 61 -16.14 1.68 2.88
CA ALA A 61 -17.51 2.15 2.67
C ALA A 61 -18.41 1.07 2.05
N ALA A 62 -17.87 0.25 1.15
CA ALA A 62 -18.62 -0.83 0.48
C ALA A 62 -18.83 -2.05 1.38
N ASN A 63 -17.84 -2.44 2.19
CA ASN A 63 -17.84 -3.69 2.95
C ASN A 63 -18.21 -3.52 4.44
N ASN A 64 -18.15 -2.29 4.96
CA ASN A 64 -18.41 -1.93 6.36
C ASN A 64 -17.87 -2.95 7.40
N PRO A 65 -16.54 -3.18 7.43
CA PRO A 65 -15.93 -4.27 8.20
C PRO A 65 -15.93 -4.05 9.73
N GLY A 66 -16.38 -2.88 10.21
CA GLY A 66 -16.36 -2.47 11.61
C GLY A 66 -15.05 -1.79 12.04
N ALA A 67 -15.11 -0.98 13.10
CA ALA A 67 -14.02 -0.11 13.56
C ALA A 67 -12.68 -0.83 13.83
N SER A 68 -12.72 -2.02 14.43
CA SER A 68 -11.50 -2.79 14.73
C SER A 68 -10.75 -3.23 13.48
N LYS A 69 -11.48 -3.63 12.42
CA LYS A 69 -10.87 -4.05 11.15
C LYS A 69 -10.38 -2.86 10.34
N ILE A 70 -11.08 -1.72 10.43
CA ILE A 70 -10.62 -0.47 9.83
C ILE A 70 -9.25 -0.10 10.41
N PHE A 71 -9.08 -0.23 11.74
CA PHE A 71 -7.80 0.05 12.39
C PHE A 71 -6.67 -0.83 11.85
N GLU A 72 -6.93 -2.14 11.78
CA GLU A 72 -5.97 -3.12 11.27
C GLU A 72 -5.56 -2.81 9.83
N ILE A 73 -6.51 -2.52 8.94
CA ILE A 73 -6.25 -2.13 7.55
C ILE A 73 -5.31 -0.94 7.47
N PHE A 74 -5.57 0.11 8.25
CA PHE A 74 -4.75 1.33 8.20
C PHE A 74 -3.34 1.13 8.76
N LYS A 75 -3.09 0.14 9.63
CA LYS A 75 -1.74 -0.21 10.08
C LYS A 75 -0.85 -0.73 8.96
N HIS A 76 -1.44 -1.39 7.97
CA HIS A 76 -0.74 -1.90 6.79
C HIS A 76 -0.44 -0.80 5.74
N ILE A 77 -0.99 0.40 5.91
CA ILE A 77 -0.74 1.52 4.99
C ILE A 77 0.41 2.37 5.53
N HIS A 78 1.48 2.45 4.75
CA HIS A 78 2.52 3.45 4.99
C HIS A 78 2.00 4.83 4.57
N LEU A 79 2.04 5.81 5.49
CA LEU A 79 1.67 7.21 5.23
C LEU A 79 2.91 8.13 5.14
N SER A 80 4.03 7.59 4.68
CA SER A 80 5.33 8.27 4.68
C SER A 80 5.49 9.35 3.60
N SER A 81 4.70 9.27 2.54
CA SER A 81 4.78 10.08 1.33
C SER A 81 3.54 10.93 1.08
N ILE A 82 2.52 10.88 1.96
CA ILE A 82 1.37 11.79 1.89
C ILE A 82 1.70 13.17 2.45
N SER A 83 1.06 14.22 1.92
CA SER A 83 1.27 15.57 2.43
C SER A 83 0.67 15.75 3.83
N ILE A 84 1.17 16.73 4.57
CA ILE A 84 0.65 17.07 5.91
C ILE A 84 -0.85 17.43 5.85
N ALA A 85 -1.30 18.09 4.78
CA ALA A 85 -2.69 18.45 4.60
C ALA A 85 -3.59 17.21 4.42
N GLU A 86 -3.15 16.26 3.60
CA GLU A 86 -3.85 14.98 3.38
C GLU A 86 -3.84 14.11 4.63
N TYR A 87 -2.71 14.07 5.35
CA TYR A 87 -2.59 13.36 6.62
C TYR A 87 -3.59 13.89 7.65
N ASN A 88 -3.68 15.22 7.80
CA ASN A 88 -4.64 15.83 8.72
C ASN A 88 -6.09 15.56 8.31
N SER A 89 -6.41 15.66 7.01
CA SER A 89 -7.75 15.31 6.51
C SER A 89 -8.09 13.85 6.78
N LEU A 90 -7.13 12.95 6.60
CA LEU A 90 -7.28 11.53 6.90
C LEU A 90 -7.55 11.31 8.39
N LEU A 91 -6.79 11.96 9.28
CA LEU A 91 -7.02 11.85 10.73
C LEU A 91 -8.41 12.33 11.15
N VAL A 92 -8.94 13.38 10.53
CA VAL A 92 -10.30 13.86 10.78
C VAL A 92 -11.32 12.79 10.37
N ASP A 93 -11.19 12.20 9.19
CA ASP A 93 -12.08 11.11 8.77
C ASP A 93 -12.00 9.91 9.73
N LEU A 94 -10.77 9.54 10.10
CA LEU A 94 -10.47 8.42 10.99
C LEU A 94 -10.97 8.62 12.42
N SER A 95 -11.10 9.88 12.89
CA SER A 95 -11.66 10.19 14.20
C SER A 95 -13.13 9.77 14.36
N SER A 96 -13.85 9.59 13.25
CA SER A 96 -15.22 9.03 13.27
C SER A 96 -15.24 7.52 13.49
N TYR A 97 -14.13 6.83 13.21
CA TYR A 97 -14.00 5.37 13.30
C TYR A 97 -13.20 4.92 14.53
N PHE A 98 -12.35 5.78 15.09
CA PHE A 98 -11.44 5.43 16.19
C PHE A 98 -11.73 6.15 17.48
N THR A 99 -11.38 5.50 18.60
CA THR A 99 -11.26 6.19 19.87
C THR A 99 -9.99 7.06 19.89
N PRO A 100 -9.95 8.12 20.71
CA PRO A 100 -8.77 8.98 20.82
C PRO A 100 -7.48 8.21 21.14
N GLU A 101 -7.57 7.14 21.93
CA GLU A 101 -6.44 6.29 22.32
C GLU A 101 -5.87 5.53 21.12
N ASN A 102 -6.73 4.90 20.31
CA ASN A 102 -6.33 4.15 19.13
C ASN A 102 -5.76 5.07 18.05
N LEU A 103 -6.35 6.25 17.88
CA LEU A 103 -5.85 7.26 16.94
C LEU A 103 -4.45 7.75 17.33
N LEU A 104 -4.19 7.93 18.63
CA LEU A 104 -2.87 8.31 19.13
C LEU A 104 -1.84 7.18 18.99
N GLU A 105 -2.25 5.92 19.17
CA GLU A 105 -1.40 4.76 18.90
C GLU A 105 -1.03 4.66 17.41
N PHE A 106 -2.00 4.86 16.52
CA PHE A 106 -1.79 4.91 15.08
C PHE A 106 -0.76 5.97 14.67
N ILE A 107 -0.92 7.20 15.19
CA ILE A 107 0.03 8.28 14.92
C ILE A 107 1.46 7.91 15.38
N LYS A 108 1.60 7.25 16.54
CA LYS A 108 2.91 6.78 17.04
C LYS A 108 3.52 5.72 16.12
N GLU A 109 2.74 4.73 15.69
CA GLU A 109 3.20 3.69 14.76
C GLU A 109 3.66 4.26 13.41
N GLN A 110 2.91 5.22 12.87
CA GLN A 110 3.24 5.90 11.61
C GLN A 110 4.52 6.74 11.72
N ASN A 111 4.75 7.43 12.84
CA ASN A 111 5.99 8.20 13.05
C ASN A 111 7.24 7.30 13.24
N ASN A 112 7.08 6.12 13.85
CA ASN A 112 8.18 5.16 14.03
C ASN A 112 8.58 4.49 12.71
N THR A 113 7.61 4.19 11.84
CA THR A 113 7.86 3.63 10.51
C THR A 113 8.50 4.66 9.56
N HIS A 114 8.14 5.95 9.69
CA HIS A 114 8.77 7.04 8.93
C HIS A 114 10.27 7.22 9.25
N ASN A 115 10.69 6.98 10.50
CA ASN A 115 12.08 7.15 10.93
C ASN A 115 13.00 5.93 10.62
N SER A 116 12.44 4.78 10.23
CA SER A 116 13.20 3.53 10.07
C SER A 116 13.45 3.14 8.60
N GLY A 117 12.69 3.70 7.64
CA GLY A 117 12.83 3.38 6.22
C GLY A 117 13.44 4.53 5.43
N THR A 118 14.69 4.39 4.99
CA THR A 118 15.23 5.27 3.96
C THR A 118 14.35 5.17 2.72
N GLN A 119 13.72 6.28 2.33
CA GLN A 119 12.90 6.46 1.13
C GLN A 119 13.59 5.94 -0.17
N TYR A 120 14.91 5.74 -0.13
CA TYR A 120 15.79 5.29 -1.20
C TYR A 120 15.60 3.85 -1.67
N ASP A 121 15.02 2.93 -0.88
CA ASP A 121 14.82 1.53 -1.34
C ASP A 121 13.57 1.33 -2.21
N ARG A 122 12.61 2.28 -2.22
CA ARG A 122 11.34 2.14 -2.94
C ARG A 122 11.45 2.40 -4.46
N TYR A 123 12.58 2.91 -4.93
CA TYR A 123 12.82 3.23 -6.34
C TYR A 123 13.82 2.31 -7.05
N ARG A 124 14.32 1.27 -6.37
CA ARG A 124 15.46 0.48 -6.88
C ARG A 124 15.14 -0.49 -8.03
N THR A 125 13.88 -0.60 -8.45
CA THR A 125 13.49 -1.55 -9.51
C THR A 125 13.50 -0.95 -10.92
N ILE A 126 13.74 0.35 -11.09
CA ILE A 126 14.15 0.87 -12.40
C ILE A 126 15.65 0.63 -12.53
N LYS A 127 16.00 -0.62 -12.83
CA LYS A 127 17.34 -1.05 -13.18
C LYS A 127 17.85 -0.23 -14.38
N ASN A 128 18.47 0.92 -14.12
CA ASN A 128 19.45 1.52 -15.02
C ASN A 128 20.71 0.64 -15.00
N VAL A 129 20.59 -0.59 -15.48
CA VAL A 129 21.73 -1.51 -15.61
C VAL A 129 22.23 -1.37 -17.03
N ALA A 130 23.31 -0.61 -17.19
CA ALA A 130 24.15 -0.66 -18.37
C ALA A 130 24.73 -2.08 -18.48
N THR A 131 24.02 -2.96 -19.17
CA THR A 131 24.46 -4.32 -19.46
C THR A 131 25.16 -4.33 -20.81
N ILE A 132 26.24 -5.11 -20.91
CA ILE A 132 26.95 -5.32 -22.18
C ILE A 132 25.98 -5.90 -23.24
N GLU A 133 25.03 -6.74 -22.81
CA GLU A 133 23.96 -7.30 -23.65
C GLU A 133 23.00 -6.25 -24.24
N LYS A 134 22.92 -5.05 -23.65
CA LYS A 134 22.11 -3.92 -24.13
C LYS A 134 22.96 -2.84 -24.84
N GLY A 135 24.19 -3.17 -25.22
CA GLY A 135 25.05 -2.30 -26.02
C GLY A 135 25.91 -1.31 -25.22
N ALA A 136 26.03 -1.49 -23.90
CA ALA A 136 26.94 -0.68 -23.12
C ALA A 136 28.41 -1.05 -23.45
N GLN A 137 29.22 -0.05 -23.77
CA GLN A 137 30.66 -0.18 -23.97
C GLN A 137 31.40 0.80 -23.05
N VAL A 138 32.54 0.36 -22.49
CA VAL A 138 33.45 1.24 -21.75
C VAL A 138 34.21 2.08 -22.77
N ILE A 139 34.14 3.40 -22.62
CA ILE A 139 34.92 4.33 -23.44
C ILE A 139 36.26 4.53 -22.71
N GLU A 140 37.36 4.14 -23.33
CA GLU A 140 38.73 4.47 -22.90
C GLU A 140 39.20 5.81 -23.48
#